data_AF-A0A953BR27-F1
#
_entry.id   AF-A0A953BR27-F1
#
_cell.length_a   1.000
_cell.length_b   1.000
_cell.length_c   1.000
_cell.angle_alpha   90.00
_cell.angle_beta   90.00
_cell.angle_gamma   90.00
#
_symmetry.space_group_name_H-M   'P 1'
#
loop_
_entity.id
_entity.type
_entity.pdbx_description
1 polymer ?
#
loop_
_entity_poly.entity_id
_entity_poly.type
_entity_poly.pdbx_seq_one_letter_code
_entity_poly.pdbx_strand_id
1 'polypeptide(L)'
;MTTRMRTFPHRRRGFTLAELLVASIIGAFVIGATYAALSQVIRGRDGATGRQQAFSRAALAAELMARDVESALRDADLRFAKVQVTRGGSTAEPRDELLVFTSHPRPLRPWSGTPEGVERESHYRIMPSGLVAPDAPATALWRRIDPVPDETPDGGGIAAPLVDGVVALSVLAADSEQWFDRWDSDIDGLPHAVRITVWAADNTGKYRAAARRTVAIDRVPPPAPTPEEEAEDNATGDSPTTGGGGTTGGTGATGGTGGTGGAGGTGGAGGRGGGGGGGAPR
;
A
#
# COMPACT_ATOMS: atom_id res chain seq x y z
N MET A 1 -7.66 82.55 -59.97
CA MET A 1 -7.97 81.10 -59.83
C MET A 1 -8.23 80.86 -58.35
N THR A 2 -9.48 80.94 -57.92
CA THR A 2 -9.87 81.14 -56.51
C THR A 2 -10.54 79.87 -55.99
N THR A 3 -9.82 79.08 -55.19
CA THR A 3 -10.30 77.83 -54.59
C THR A 3 -11.28 78.14 -53.47
N ARG A 4 -12.56 77.79 -53.68
CA ARG A 4 -13.64 77.93 -52.71
C ARG A 4 -13.55 76.80 -51.69
N MET A 5 -13.09 77.09 -50.47
CA MET A 5 -13.19 76.16 -49.34
C MET A 5 -14.67 75.91 -49.03
N ARG A 6 -15.14 74.68 -49.27
CA ARG A 6 -16.44 74.21 -48.77
C ARG A 6 -16.28 73.85 -47.29
N THR A 7 -16.72 74.72 -46.41
CA THR A 7 -16.95 74.39 -45.00
C THR A 7 -18.23 73.56 -44.88
N PHE A 8 -18.08 72.28 -44.56
CA PHE A 8 -19.22 71.42 -44.26
C PHE A 8 -19.79 71.79 -42.88
N PRO A 9 -21.10 72.07 -42.76
CA PRO A 9 -21.71 72.37 -41.48
C PRO A 9 -21.66 71.13 -40.59
N HIS A 10 -20.94 71.23 -39.46
CA HIS A 10 -20.99 70.22 -38.40
C HIS A 10 -22.37 70.28 -37.72
N ARG A 11 -23.29 69.40 -38.14
CA ARG A 11 -24.52 69.13 -37.39
C ARG A 11 -24.12 68.45 -36.07
N ARG A 12 -24.03 69.22 -35.00
CA ARG A 12 -23.96 68.68 -33.63
C ARG A 12 -25.31 68.03 -33.32
N ARG A 13 -25.43 66.71 -33.55
CA ARG A 13 -26.53 65.91 -33.03
C ARG A 13 -26.14 65.50 -31.61
N GLY A 14 -26.83 66.04 -30.61
CA GLY A 14 -26.67 65.58 -29.23
C GLY A 14 -27.28 64.18 -29.08
N PHE A 15 -26.62 63.31 -28.31
CA PHE A 15 -27.18 62.01 -27.93
C PHE A 15 -28.50 62.20 -27.18
N THR A 16 -29.50 61.39 -27.50
CA THR A 16 -30.76 61.42 -26.76
C THR A 16 -30.59 60.69 -25.42
N LEU A 17 -31.35 61.12 -24.40
CA LEU A 17 -31.32 60.50 -23.07
C LEU A 17 -31.68 59.00 -23.14
N ALA A 18 -32.58 58.63 -24.07
CA ALA A 18 -32.93 57.24 -24.36
C ALA A 18 -31.74 56.43 -24.91
N GLU A 19 -30.92 57.02 -25.77
CA GLU A 19 -29.75 56.36 -26.37
C GLU A 19 -28.65 56.10 -25.33
N LEU A 20 -28.43 57.04 -24.40
CA LEU A 20 -27.52 56.83 -23.26
C LEU A 20 -28.03 55.76 -22.30
N LEU A 21 -29.34 55.68 -22.09
CA LEU A 21 -29.96 54.65 -21.25
C LEU A 21 -29.83 53.26 -21.89
N VAL A 22 -30.11 53.14 -23.19
CA VAL A 22 -29.93 51.87 -23.90
C VAL A 22 -28.45 51.46 -23.94
N ALA A 23 -27.53 52.41 -24.21
CA ALA A 23 -26.11 52.13 -24.20
C ALA A 23 -25.60 51.66 -22.83
N SER A 24 -26.10 52.25 -21.74
CA SER A 24 -25.70 51.83 -20.38
C SER A 24 -26.24 50.44 -20.02
N ILE A 25 -27.47 50.10 -20.43
CA ILE A 25 -28.04 48.77 -20.24
C ILE A 25 -27.26 47.71 -21.04
N ILE A 26 -26.99 47.97 -22.32
CA ILE A 26 -26.19 47.05 -23.16
C ILE A 26 -24.79 46.91 -22.57
N GLY A 27 -24.16 48.01 -22.16
CA GLY A 27 -22.86 48.01 -21.50
C GLY A 27 -22.86 47.13 -20.24
N ALA A 28 -23.87 47.27 -19.39
CA ALA A 28 -24.02 46.44 -18.19
C ALA A 28 -24.15 44.94 -18.52
N PHE A 29 -24.93 44.60 -19.55
CA PHE A 29 -25.05 43.20 -19.99
C PHE A 29 -23.74 42.63 -20.54
N VAL A 30 -23.01 43.40 -21.34
CA VAL A 30 -21.72 42.97 -21.90
C VAL A 30 -20.68 42.75 -20.80
N ILE A 31 -20.60 43.68 -19.83
CA ILE A 31 -19.71 43.55 -18.67
C ILE A 31 -20.08 42.32 -17.85
N GLY A 32 -21.38 42.13 -17.58
CA GLY A 32 -21.88 40.97 -16.84
C GLY A 32 -21.56 39.64 -17.52
N ALA A 33 -21.81 39.54 -18.84
CA ALA A 33 -21.49 38.35 -19.62
C ALA A 33 -19.98 38.06 -19.66
N THR A 34 -19.16 39.09 -19.82
CA THR A 34 -17.70 38.97 -19.83
C THR A 34 -17.18 38.49 -18.48
N TYR A 35 -17.68 39.07 -17.38
CA TYR A 35 -17.32 38.65 -16.03
C TYR A 35 -17.72 37.21 -15.74
N ALA A 36 -18.93 36.80 -16.16
CA ALA A 36 -19.39 35.42 -16.00
C ALA A 36 -18.51 34.43 -16.77
N ALA A 37 -18.16 34.73 -18.03
CA ALA A 37 -17.28 33.92 -18.85
C ALA A 37 -15.88 33.79 -18.21
N LEU A 38 -15.29 34.90 -17.76
CA LEU A 38 -13.97 34.88 -17.11
C LEU A 38 -13.99 34.05 -15.81
N SER A 39 -15.04 34.21 -15.00
CA SER A 39 -15.21 33.45 -13.76
C SER A 39 -15.38 31.95 -14.01
N GLN A 40 -16.02 31.56 -15.11
CA GLN A 40 -16.11 30.16 -15.52
C GLN A 40 -14.75 29.61 -15.95
N VAL A 41 -13.96 30.37 -16.72
CA VAL A 41 -12.62 29.97 -17.15
C VAL A 41 -11.69 29.78 -15.95
N ILE A 42 -11.68 30.71 -14.99
CA ILE A 42 -10.85 30.62 -13.78
C ILE A 42 -11.22 29.37 -12.97
N ARG A 43 -12.50 29.15 -12.68
CA ARG A 43 -12.96 27.95 -11.96
C ARG A 43 -12.64 26.65 -12.70
N GLY A 44 -12.72 26.68 -14.04
CA GLY A 44 -12.32 25.56 -14.89
C GLY A 44 -10.83 25.25 -14.75
N ARG A 45 -9.97 26.28 -14.80
CA ARG A 45 -8.52 26.16 -14.60
C ARG A 45 -8.17 25.65 -13.21
N ASP A 46 -8.79 26.18 -12.17
CA ASP A 46 -8.54 25.76 -10.79
C ASP A 46 -8.94 24.30 -10.59
N GLY A 47 -10.07 23.88 -11.19
CA GLY A 47 -10.49 22.49 -11.16
C GLY A 47 -9.60 21.54 -11.95
N ALA A 48 -9.06 21.97 -13.09
CA ALA A 48 -8.06 21.19 -13.82
C ALA A 48 -6.77 21.06 -13.01
N THR A 49 -6.31 22.14 -12.40
CA THR A 49 -5.09 22.19 -11.58
C THR A 49 -5.20 21.28 -10.36
N GLY A 50 -6.31 21.35 -9.62
CA GLY A 50 -6.54 20.51 -8.45
C GLY A 50 -6.59 19.02 -8.78
N ARG A 51 -7.29 18.63 -9.86
CA ARG A 51 -7.31 17.22 -10.32
C ARG A 51 -5.93 16.73 -10.75
N GLN A 52 -5.19 17.56 -11.49
CA GLN A 52 -3.83 17.23 -11.91
C GLN A 52 -2.89 17.07 -10.72
N GLN A 53 -3.00 17.94 -9.72
CA GLN A 53 -2.22 17.87 -8.48
C GLN A 53 -2.52 16.58 -7.71
N ALA A 54 -3.80 16.26 -7.50
CA ALA A 54 -4.21 15.03 -6.83
C ALA A 54 -3.70 13.78 -7.56
N PHE A 55 -3.85 13.73 -8.89
CA PHE A 55 -3.39 12.58 -9.68
C PHE A 55 -1.86 12.45 -9.66
N SER A 56 -1.13 13.55 -9.82
CA SER A 56 0.35 13.54 -9.80
C SER A 56 0.88 13.04 -8.46
N ARG A 57 0.25 13.43 -7.34
CA ARG A 57 0.58 12.93 -5.99
C ARG A 57 0.35 11.43 -5.87
N ALA A 58 -0.84 10.96 -6.24
CA ALA A 58 -1.18 9.54 -6.17
C ALA A 58 -0.23 8.70 -7.04
N ALA A 59 0.03 9.15 -8.27
CA ALA A 59 0.92 8.47 -9.21
C ALA A 59 2.36 8.42 -8.71
N LEU A 60 2.90 9.54 -8.21
CA LEU A 60 4.26 9.60 -7.67
C LEU A 60 4.42 8.68 -6.45
N ALA A 61 3.45 8.71 -5.53
CA ALA A 61 3.47 7.86 -4.34
C ALA A 61 3.45 6.36 -4.71
N ALA A 62 2.53 5.97 -5.60
CA ALA A 62 2.43 4.57 -6.05
C ALA A 62 3.68 4.12 -6.81
N GLU A 63 4.28 5.00 -7.60
CA GLU A 63 5.52 4.75 -8.35
C GLU A 63 6.73 4.58 -7.43
N LEU A 64 6.87 5.42 -6.39
CA LEU A 64 7.96 5.30 -5.41
C LEU A 64 7.87 3.98 -4.65
N MET A 65 6.67 3.61 -4.18
CA MET A 65 6.45 2.31 -3.52
C MET A 65 6.71 1.14 -4.47
N ALA A 66 6.26 1.24 -5.73
CA ALA A 66 6.46 0.19 -6.71
C ALA A 66 7.95 -0.07 -6.98
N ARG A 67 8.77 0.99 -7.10
CA ARG A 67 10.22 0.85 -7.30
C ARG A 67 10.92 0.15 -6.14
N ASP A 68 10.52 0.48 -4.90
CA ASP A 68 11.09 -0.18 -3.73
C ASP A 68 10.70 -1.68 -3.74
N VAL A 69 9.45 -2.03 -4.07
CA VAL A 69 9.02 -3.44 -4.25
C VAL A 69 9.73 -4.14 -5.40
N GLU A 70 9.98 -3.46 -6.53
CA GLU A 70 10.76 -4.01 -7.65
C GLU A 70 12.20 -4.34 -7.23
N SER A 71 12.74 -3.59 -6.28
CA SER A 71 14.07 -3.79 -5.69
C SER A 71 14.07 -4.70 -4.45
N ALA A 72 12.96 -5.41 -4.19
CA ALA A 72 12.86 -6.29 -3.03
C ALA A 72 14.01 -7.32 -3.01
N LEU A 73 14.60 -7.51 -1.83
CA LEU A 73 15.65 -8.51 -1.62
C LEU A 73 15.10 -9.90 -1.88
N ARG A 74 15.99 -10.77 -2.35
CA ARG A 74 15.70 -12.16 -2.66
C ARG A 74 16.77 -12.99 -1.98
N ASP A 75 16.33 -13.79 -1.02
CA ASP A 75 17.18 -14.76 -0.33
C ASP A 75 16.37 -16.04 -0.11
N ALA A 76 17.06 -17.16 0.07
CA ALA A 76 16.44 -18.40 0.48
C ALA A 76 16.02 -18.37 1.96
N ASP A 77 16.72 -17.59 2.79
CA ASP A 77 16.35 -17.32 4.17
C ASP A 77 15.55 -16.01 4.27
N LEU A 78 14.27 -16.13 4.61
CA LEU A 78 13.31 -15.03 4.68
C LEU A 78 13.66 -14.01 5.77
N ARG A 79 14.56 -14.35 6.70
CA ARG A 79 15.15 -13.38 7.63
C ARG A 79 15.92 -12.26 6.93
N PHE A 80 16.46 -12.54 5.73
CA PHE A 80 17.17 -11.57 4.91
C PHE A 80 16.33 -11.04 3.74
N ALA A 81 15.10 -11.54 3.57
CA ALA A 81 14.16 -11.12 2.54
C ALA A 81 12.74 -11.00 3.11
N LYS A 82 12.40 -9.80 3.61
CA LYS A 82 11.10 -9.54 4.24
C LYS A 82 10.16 -8.73 3.37
N VAL A 83 8.91 -9.18 3.28
CA VAL A 83 7.77 -8.41 2.77
C VAL A 83 6.61 -8.58 3.74
N GLN A 84 6.13 -7.48 4.29
CA GLN A 84 5.04 -7.48 5.24
C GLN A 84 4.00 -6.41 4.88
N VAL A 85 2.73 -6.82 4.85
CA VAL A 85 1.58 -5.94 4.65
C VAL A 85 0.74 -5.95 5.90
N THR A 86 0.63 -4.79 6.53
CA THR A 86 -0.19 -4.59 7.73
C THR A 86 -1.42 -3.78 7.37
N ARG A 87 -2.60 -4.38 7.52
CA ARG A 87 -3.87 -3.68 7.29
C ARG A 87 -4.05 -2.55 8.30
N GLY A 88 -4.37 -1.36 7.82
CA GLY A 88 -4.59 -0.18 8.66
C GLY A 88 -5.76 0.69 8.20
N GLY A 89 -6.23 1.58 9.08
CA GLY A 89 -7.34 2.48 8.77
C GLY A 89 -8.70 1.79 8.69
N SER A 90 -9.61 2.36 7.89
CA SER A 90 -10.98 1.85 7.70
C SER A 90 -11.19 1.36 6.27
N THR A 91 -12.27 0.62 6.01
CA THR A 91 -12.62 0.21 4.64
C THR A 91 -12.85 1.40 3.69
N ALA A 92 -13.32 2.53 4.20
CA ALA A 92 -13.56 3.74 3.40
C ALA A 92 -12.30 4.58 3.17
N GLU A 93 -11.38 4.59 4.15
CA GLU A 93 -10.09 5.25 4.07
C GLU A 93 -9.01 4.29 4.59
N PRO A 94 -8.54 3.36 3.72
CA PRO A 94 -7.51 2.40 4.09
C PRO A 94 -6.19 3.12 4.34
N ARG A 95 -5.44 2.66 5.33
CA ARG A 95 -4.14 3.20 5.72
C ARG A 95 -3.18 2.04 6.00
N ASP A 96 -3.12 1.13 5.04
CA ASP A 96 -2.25 -0.03 5.12
C ASP A 96 -0.78 0.42 5.20
N GLU A 97 0.03 -0.40 5.85
CA GLU A 97 1.48 -0.22 5.95
C GLU A 97 2.18 -1.31 5.13
N LEU A 98 3.30 -0.95 4.51
CA LEU A 98 4.14 -1.86 3.74
C LEU A 98 5.57 -1.77 4.22
N LEU A 99 6.10 -2.88 4.71
CA LEU A 99 7.51 -3.07 5.00
C LEU A 99 8.10 -4.01 3.95
N VAL A 100 9.22 -3.60 3.36
CA VAL A 100 9.93 -4.39 2.36
C VAL A 100 11.44 -4.22 2.53
N PHE A 101 12.16 -5.32 2.54
CA PHE A 101 13.62 -5.29 2.44
C PHE A 101 14.02 -5.08 0.98
N THR A 102 14.90 -4.14 0.72
CA THR A 102 15.23 -3.60 -0.61
C THR A 102 16.73 -3.49 -0.82
N SER A 103 17.18 -3.59 -2.07
CA SER A 103 18.57 -3.31 -2.45
C SER A 103 18.72 -1.92 -3.06
N HIS A 104 19.64 -1.13 -2.52
CA HIS A 104 19.96 0.22 -2.93
C HIS A 104 21.47 0.42 -3.03
N PRO A 105 22.04 0.77 -4.20
CA PRO A 105 23.49 0.82 -4.40
C PRO A 105 24.15 2.10 -3.84
N ARG A 106 23.38 3.01 -3.23
CA ARG A 106 23.92 4.24 -2.63
C ARG A 106 23.88 4.11 -1.10
N PRO A 107 24.71 4.84 -0.35
CA PRO A 107 24.53 4.99 1.09
C PRO A 107 23.34 5.92 1.40
N LEU A 108 22.68 5.70 2.54
CA LEU A 108 21.68 6.61 3.12
C LEU A 108 22.37 7.82 3.75
N ARG A 109 23.48 7.60 4.44
CA ARG A 109 24.21 8.63 5.19
C ARG A 109 25.60 8.82 4.57
N PRO A 110 25.74 9.59 3.48
CA PRO A 110 27.01 9.72 2.76
C PRO A 110 28.16 10.31 3.59
N TRP A 111 27.86 10.99 4.70
CA TRP A 111 28.84 11.66 5.57
C TRP A 111 29.02 11.05 6.96
N SER A 112 28.33 9.95 7.30
CA SER A 112 28.39 9.39 8.66
C SER A 112 29.69 8.64 8.98
N GLY A 113 30.55 8.38 7.97
CA GLY A 113 31.75 7.55 8.11
C GLY A 113 31.47 6.09 8.52
N THR A 114 30.21 5.73 8.69
CA THR A 114 29.76 4.38 9.03
C THR A 114 29.55 3.62 7.73
N PRO A 115 30.21 2.47 7.52
CA PRO A 115 29.95 1.62 6.38
C PRO A 115 28.47 1.19 6.40
N GLU A 116 27.76 1.47 5.30
CA GLU A 116 26.39 1.04 5.10
C GLU A 116 26.36 -0.01 3.99
N GLY A 117 25.60 -1.08 4.22
CA GLY A 117 25.32 -2.08 3.19
C GLY A 117 24.40 -1.54 2.09
N VAL A 118 24.27 -2.31 1.02
CA VAL A 118 23.29 -2.02 -0.03
C VAL A 118 21.88 -2.43 0.37
N GLU A 119 21.74 -3.24 1.42
CA GLU A 119 20.47 -3.78 1.89
C GLU A 119 19.81 -2.83 2.89
N ARG A 120 18.51 -2.64 2.73
CA ARG A 120 17.74 -1.68 3.52
C ARG A 120 16.31 -2.12 3.75
N GLU A 121 15.80 -1.84 4.94
CA GLU A 121 14.39 -1.92 5.26
C GLU A 121 13.72 -0.62 4.82
N SER A 122 12.71 -0.72 3.97
CA SER A 122 11.86 0.40 3.57
C SER A 122 10.46 0.19 4.12
N HIS A 123 10.01 1.07 5.00
CA HIS A 123 8.69 1.02 5.60
C HIS A 123 7.85 2.25 5.25
N TYR A 124 6.70 2.01 4.63
CA TYR A 124 5.73 2.99 4.18
C TYR A 124 4.49 3.05 5.05
N ARG A 125 4.05 4.25 5.41
CA ARG A 125 2.80 4.50 6.14
C ARG A 125 2.30 5.92 5.94
N ILE A 126 1.01 6.14 6.18
CA ILE A 126 0.41 7.49 6.14
C ILE A 126 0.48 8.11 7.53
N MET A 127 1.11 9.28 7.63
CA MET A 127 1.19 10.07 8.86
C MET A 127 0.79 11.53 8.61
N PRO A 128 0.60 12.37 9.65
CA PRO A 128 0.46 13.80 9.47
C PRO A 128 1.62 14.37 8.63
N SER A 129 1.34 15.34 7.75
CA SER A 129 2.37 15.89 6.84
C SER A 129 3.48 16.66 7.56
N GLY A 130 3.16 17.24 8.72
CA GLY A 130 4.07 18.14 9.45
C GLY A 130 4.16 19.55 8.85
N LEU A 131 3.45 19.83 7.76
CA LEU A 131 3.41 21.16 7.15
C LEU A 131 2.49 22.09 7.94
N VAL A 132 2.97 23.30 8.22
CA VAL A 132 2.23 24.35 8.94
C VAL A 132 1.91 25.48 7.96
N ALA A 133 1.01 25.23 7.02
CA ALA A 133 0.44 26.27 6.17
C ALA A 133 -1.09 26.13 6.12
N PRO A 134 -1.86 27.23 5.92
CA PRO A 134 -3.32 27.19 5.97
C PRO A 134 -3.96 26.18 4.99
N ASP A 135 -3.35 26.04 3.81
CA ASP A 135 -3.80 25.13 2.75
C ASP A 135 -2.85 23.92 2.59
N ALA A 136 -2.05 23.61 3.63
CA ALA A 136 -1.19 22.45 3.60
C ALA A 136 -2.03 21.17 3.69
N PRO A 137 -1.68 20.13 2.92
CA PRO A 137 -2.30 18.83 3.10
C PRO A 137 -2.07 18.31 4.52
N ALA A 138 -3.10 17.77 5.16
CA ALA A 138 -3.02 17.29 6.55
C ALA A 138 -2.20 16.00 6.71
N THR A 139 -2.06 15.21 5.65
CA THR A 139 -1.41 13.89 5.66
C THR A 139 -0.40 13.77 4.53
N ALA A 140 0.57 12.89 4.71
CA ALA A 140 1.57 12.54 3.72
C ALA A 140 1.84 11.04 3.75
N LEU A 141 2.35 10.50 2.64
CA LEU A 141 3.01 9.21 2.63
C LEU A 141 4.41 9.41 3.19
N TRP A 142 4.73 8.69 4.25
CA TRP A 142 6.05 8.66 4.85
C TRP A 142 6.78 7.39 4.46
N ARG A 143 8.10 7.49 4.34
CA ARG A 143 9.00 6.34 4.23
C ARG A 143 10.07 6.43 5.30
N ARG A 144 10.17 5.37 6.10
CA ARG A 144 11.33 5.08 6.94
C ARG A 144 12.27 4.20 6.14
N ILE A 145 13.56 4.53 6.15
CA ILE A 145 14.60 3.66 5.61
C ILE A 145 15.64 3.38 6.68
N ASP A 146 15.99 2.11 6.86
CA ASP A 146 17.05 1.68 7.78
C ASP A 146 18.00 0.69 7.10
N PRO A 147 19.34 0.78 7.29
CA PRO A 147 20.24 -0.27 6.85
C PRO A 147 19.98 -1.59 7.56
N VAL A 148 20.01 -2.71 6.84
CA VAL A 148 19.91 -4.08 7.37
C VAL A 148 21.16 -4.87 6.93
N PRO A 149 21.53 -5.96 7.63
CA PRO A 149 20.89 -6.53 8.82
C PRO A 149 21.22 -5.77 10.12
N ASP A 150 20.24 -5.62 11.01
CA ASP A 150 20.41 -5.05 12.36
C ASP A 150 19.74 -5.93 13.44
N GLU A 151 19.96 -5.62 14.72
CA GLU A 151 19.41 -6.41 15.85
C GLU A 151 17.96 -6.03 16.19
N THR A 152 17.42 -4.92 15.68
CA THR A 152 16.07 -4.44 16.00
C THR A 152 15.30 -4.12 14.71
N PRO A 153 14.75 -5.17 14.05
CA PRO A 153 13.78 -4.98 12.97
C PRO A 153 12.67 -4.03 13.44
N ASP A 154 12.24 -3.11 12.58
CA ASP A 154 11.29 -2.03 12.87
C ASP A 154 11.76 -0.86 13.77
N GLY A 155 12.95 -0.96 14.36
CA GLY A 155 13.62 0.12 15.09
C GLY A 155 14.34 1.09 14.16
N GLY A 156 14.92 2.16 14.73
CA GLY A 156 15.91 2.96 14.01
C GLY A 156 15.41 3.67 12.73
N GLY A 157 16.32 3.77 11.76
CA GLY A 157 16.06 4.38 10.45
C GLY A 157 15.94 5.90 10.41
N ILE A 158 15.78 6.39 9.18
CA ILE A 158 15.47 7.78 8.87
C ILE A 158 14.07 7.81 8.27
N ALA A 159 13.13 8.44 8.96
CA ALA A 159 11.77 8.66 8.48
C ALA A 159 11.63 10.05 7.85
N ALA A 160 11.09 10.11 6.63
CA ALA A 160 10.83 11.36 5.93
C ALA A 160 9.48 11.32 5.20
N PRO A 161 8.78 12.47 5.09
CA PRO A 161 7.63 12.58 4.20
C PRO A 161 8.12 12.50 2.75
N LEU A 162 7.46 11.68 1.94
CA LEU A 162 7.75 11.54 0.51
C LEU A 162 6.77 12.34 -0.34
N VAL A 163 5.47 12.20 -0.07
CA VAL A 163 4.42 12.81 -0.88
C VAL A 163 3.31 13.32 0.01
N ASP A 164 3.14 14.63 0.06
CA ASP A 164 2.02 15.27 0.76
C ASP A 164 0.69 15.04 0.04
N GLY A 165 -0.39 15.07 0.82
CA GLY A 165 -1.75 14.94 0.32
C GLY A 165 -2.18 13.52 -0.01
N VAL A 166 -1.38 12.51 0.35
CA VAL A 166 -1.80 11.11 0.33
C VAL A 166 -2.75 10.85 1.51
N VAL A 167 -4.00 10.51 1.20
CA VAL A 167 -5.09 10.39 2.18
C VAL A 167 -5.47 8.94 2.49
N ALA A 168 -5.23 8.02 1.55
CA ALA A 168 -5.46 6.60 1.74
C ALA A 168 -4.45 5.76 0.95
N LEU A 169 -4.13 4.60 1.50
CA LEU A 169 -3.21 3.61 0.95
C LEU A 169 -3.81 2.23 1.18
N SER A 170 -3.96 1.47 0.10
CA SER A 170 -4.29 0.06 0.16
C SER A 170 -3.19 -0.76 -0.49
N VAL A 171 -2.72 -1.77 0.21
CA VAL A 171 -1.68 -2.68 -0.25
C VAL A 171 -2.22 -4.09 -0.18
N LEU A 172 -2.11 -4.83 -1.28
CA LEU A 172 -2.50 -6.22 -1.34
C LEU A 172 -1.32 -7.06 -1.83
N ALA A 173 -1.13 -8.23 -1.24
CA ALA A 173 -0.14 -9.21 -1.66
C ALA A 173 -0.84 -10.43 -2.28
N ALA A 174 -0.15 -11.26 -3.07
CA ALA A 174 -0.76 -12.40 -3.75
C ALA A 174 0.10 -13.67 -3.74
N ASP A 175 -0.56 -14.83 -3.58
CA ASP A 175 -0.02 -16.19 -3.58
C ASP A 175 -0.26 -16.91 -4.93
N SER A 176 0.00 -16.25 -6.07
CA SER A 176 -0.35 -16.73 -7.43
C SER A 176 -1.85 -16.93 -7.74
N GLU A 177 -2.70 -17.22 -6.75
CA GLU A 177 -4.11 -17.55 -6.93
C GLU A 177 -5.03 -16.41 -6.47
N GLN A 178 -4.76 -15.84 -5.29
CA GLN A 178 -5.63 -14.87 -4.63
C GLN A 178 -4.86 -13.66 -4.10
N TRP A 179 -5.61 -12.61 -3.74
CA TRP A 179 -5.08 -11.36 -3.18
C TRP A 179 -5.47 -11.24 -1.71
N PHE A 180 -4.53 -10.88 -0.86
CA PHE A 180 -4.72 -10.71 0.58
C PHE A 180 -4.41 -9.27 0.99
N ASP A 181 -5.09 -8.82 2.04
CA ASP A 181 -4.92 -7.50 2.66
C ASP A 181 -3.96 -7.50 3.86
N ARG A 182 -3.40 -8.68 4.16
CA ARG A 182 -2.32 -8.91 5.11
C ARG A 182 -1.37 -9.92 4.51
N TRP A 183 -0.10 -9.78 4.84
CA TRP A 183 0.93 -10.70 4.39
C TRP A 183 2.09 -10.64 5.36
N ASP A 184 2.64 -11.80 5.71
CA ASP A 184 3.89 -11.88 6.44
C ASP A 184 4.79 -12.91 5.76
N SER A 185 5.87 -12.46 5.12
CA SER A 185 6.76 -13.38 4.43
C SER A 185 7.39 -14.42 5.34
N ASP A 186 7.52 -14.16 6.64
CA ASP A 186 8.07 -15.14 7.59
C ASP A 186 7.14 -16.37 7.76
N ILE A 187 5.85 -16.22 7.41
CA ILE A 187 4.81 -17.26 7.52
C ILE A 187 4.36 -17.74 6.13
N ASP A 188 4.06 -16.79 5.24
CA ASP A 188 3.40 -17.03 3.96
C ASP A 188 4.41 -17.18 2.79
N GLY A 189 5.70 -16.94 3.04
CA GLY A 189 6.70 -16.85 1.99
C GLY A 189 6.68 -15.49 1.25
N LEU A 190 7.57 -15.32 0.27
CA LEU A 190 7.54 -14.08 -0.53
C LEU A 190 6.28 -14.04 -1.40
N PRO A 191 5.58 -12.89 -1.48
CA PRO A 191 4.41 -12.79 -2.34
C PRO A 191 4.83 -12.78 -3.81
N HIS A 192 4.02 -13.35 -4.68
CA HIS A 192 4.26 -13.35 -6.13
C HIS A 192 4.02 -11.99 -6.77
N ALA A 193 3.14 -11.18 -6.17
CA ALA A 193 2.88 -9.83 -6.60
C ALA A 193 2.37 -8.96 -5.46
N VAL A 194 2.61 -7.66 -5.57
CA VAL A 194 2.07 -6.63 -4.67
C VAL A 194 1.29 -5.62 -5.50
N ARG A 195 0.08 -5.29 -5.07
CA ARG A 195 -0.78 -4.28 -5.67
C ARG A 195 -0.93 -3.11 -4.72
N ILE A 196 -0.39 -1.98 -5.12
CA ILE A 196 -0.40 -0.73 -4.38
C ILE A 196 -1.47 0.17 -5.01
N THR A 197 -2.43 0.62 -4.22
CA THR A 197 -3.39 1.65 -4.63
C THR A 197 -3.27 2.83 -3.68
N VAL A 198 -2.97 4.00 -4.24
CA VAL A 198 -2.81 5.25 -3.48
C VAL A 198 -3.92 6.21 -3.88
N TRP A 199 -4.54 6.86 -2.89
CA TRP A 199 -5.43 7.98 -3.09
C TRP A 199 -4.80 9.24 -2.54
N ALA A 200 -4.84 10.31 -3.34
CA ALA A 200 -4.35 11.61 -2.94
C ALA A 200 -5.35 12.72 -3.26
N ALA A 201 -5.20 13.83 -2.55
CA ALA A 201 -6.01 15.03 -2.70
C ALA A 201 -5.17 16.25 -3.14
N ASP A 202 -5.84 17.25 -3.70
CA ASP A 202 -5.26 18.58 -3.88
C ASP A 202 -5.10 19.30 -2.52
N ASN A 203 -4.49 20.49 -2.53
CA ASN A 203 -4.29 21.27 -1.30
C ASN A 203 -5.60 21.63 -0.58
N THR A 204 -6.69 21.83 -1.34
CA THR A 204 -7.99 22.21 -0.77
C THR A 204 -8.80 20.99 -0.27
N GLY A 205 -8.36 19.77 -0.57
CA GLY A 205 -9.11 18.54 -0.32
C GLY A 205 -10.34 18.34 -1.21
N LYS A 206 -10.62 19.28 -2.13
CA LYS A 206 -11.80 19.27 -3.00
C LYS A 206 -11.71 18.21 -4.09
N TYR A 207 -10.52 17.98 -4.64
CA TYR A 207 -10.30 17.02 -5.71
C TYR A 207 -9.49 15.85 -5.17
N ARG A 208 -9.96 14.63 -5.44
CA ARG A 208 -9.26 13.39 -5.13
C ARG A 208 -8.99 12.61 -6.41
N ALA A 209 -7.88 11.88 -6.43
CA ALA A 209 -7.52 10.97 -7.49
C ALA A 209 -6.86 9.71 -6.91
N ALA A 210 -6.87 8.64 -7.68
CA ALA A 210 -6.23 7.38 -7.32
C ALA A 210 -5.24 6.96 -8.40
N ALA A 211 -4.17 6.30 -7.99
CA ALA A 211 -3.25 5.59 -8.87
C ALA A 211 -3.01 4.19 -8.33
N ARG A 212 -2.85 3.23 -9.24
CA ARG A 212 -2.60 1.84 -8.91
C ARG A 212 -1.37 1.34 -9.65
N ARG A 213 -0.53 0.60 -8.94
CA ARG A 213 0.59 -0.18 -9.47
C ARG A 213 0.46 -1.62 -9.02
N THR A 214 0.79 -2.53 -9.91
CA THR A 214 0.90 -3.96 -9.61
C THR A 214 2.29 -4.37 -10.02
N VAL A 215 3.07 -4.84 -9.06
CA VAL A 215 4.45 -5.24 -9.22
C VAL A 215 4.52 -6.75 -9.01
N ALA A 216 5.04 -7.47 -9.99
CA ALA A 216 5.34 -8.89 -9.84
C ALA A 216 6.71 -9.04 -9.16
N ILE A 217 6.80 -9.91 -8.18
CA ILE A 217 8.06 -10.34 -7.58
C ILE A 217 8.39 -11.69 -8.23
N ASP A 218 9.27 -11.64 -9.23
CA ASP A 218 9.66 -12.82 -10.00
C ASP A 218 10.55 -13.77 -9.15
N ARG A 219 10.52 -15.07 -9.44
CA ARG A 219 11.34 -16.12 -8.81
C ARG A 219 11.17 -16.26 -7.28
N VAL A 220 9.93 -16.29 -6.81
CA VAL A 220 9.62 -16.72 -5.44
C VAL A 220 10.02 -18.19 -5.27
N PRO A 221 10.93 -18.55 -4.34
CA PRO A 221 11.20 -19.95 -4.02
C PRO A 221 9.91 -20.63 -3.56
N PRO A 222 9.58 -21.84 -4.05
CA PRO A 222 8.42 -22.56 -3.53
C PRO A 222 8.58 -22.75 -2.01
N PRO A 223 7.49 -22.65 -1.23
CA PRO A 223 7.56 -22.86 0.22
C PRO A 223 8.23 -24.20 0.50
N ALA A 224 9.07 -24.23 1.55
CA ALA A 224 9.68 -25.48 1.98
C ALA A 224 8.57 -26.52 2.21
N PRO A 225 8.72 -27.78 1.76
CA PRO A 225 7.73 -28.79 2.03
C PRO A 225 7.52 -28.86 3.53
N THR A 226 6.27 -28.75 3.98
CA THR A 226 5.92 -29.03 5.37
C THR A 226 6.49 -30.40 5.70
N PRO A 227 7.22 -30.55 6.83
CA PRO A 227 7.55 -31.89 7.31
C PRO A 227 6.23 -32.64 7.41
N GLU A 228 6.05 -33.65 6.56
CA GLU A 228 5.03 -34.66 6.79
C GLU A 228 5.31 -35.13 8.22
N GLU A 229 4.32 -35.02 9.11
CA GLU A 229 4.42 -35.64 10.43
C GLU A 229 4.75 -37.11 10.19
N GLU A 230 6.02 -37.47 10.34
CA GLU A 230 6.45 -38.84 10.37
C GLU A 230 5.61 -39.46 11.48
N ALA A 231 4.61 -40.26 11.09
CA ALA A 231 3.84 -41.05 12.02
C ALA A 231 4.86 -41.91 12.77
N GLU A 232 5.17 -41.50 14.01
CA GLU A 232 6.02 -42.24 14.92
C GLU A 232 5.34 -43.58 15.21
N ASP A 233 5.62 -44.60 14.39
CA ASP A 233 5.28 -45.98 14.71
C ASP A 233 6.33 -46.50 15.70
N ASN A 234 6.21 -46.01 16.94
CA ASN A 234 7.01 -46.43 18.06
C ASN A 234 6.36 -47.67 18.70
N ALA A 235 6.84 -48.85 18.33
CA ALA A 235 6.58 -50.09 19.05
C ALA A 235 7.89 -50.91 19.24
N THR A 236 8.64 -50.50 20.27
CA THR A 236 9.29 -51.33 21.31
C THR A 236 9.74 -52.77 21.01
N GLY A 237 11.07 -52.99 21.17
CA GLY A 237 11.70 -54.13 21.88
C GLY A 237 11.66 -55.50 21.18
N ASP A 238 12.68 -56.34 21.14
CA ASP A 238 13.81 -56.56 22.04
C ASP A 238 14.81 -57.47 21.30
N SER A 239 16.11 -57.31 21.52
CA SER A 239 17.13 -58.28 21.10
C SER A 239 17.66 -58.97 22.36
N PRO A 240 17.76 -60.31 22.37
CA PRO A 240 19.11 -60.82 22.62
C PRO A 240 19.48 -62.16 21.93
N THR A 241 20.76 -62.21 21.59
CA THR A 241 21.72 -63.33 21.74
C THR A 241 21.61 -64.65 20.96
N THR A 242 22.74 -64.95 20.33
CA THR A 242 23.27 -66.15 19.68
C THR A 242 23.36 -67.39 20.59
N GLY A 243 23.01 -68.58 20.07
CA GLY A 243 23.56 -69.86 20.56
C GLY A 243 22.72 -71.14 20.38
N GLY A 244 22.93 -71.85 19.26
CA GLY A 244 23.11 -73.31 19.24
C GLY A 244 21.90 -74.28 19.30
N GLY A 245 21.64 -74.94 18.16
CA GLY A 245 21.47 -76.41 18.11
C GLY A 245 20.07 -77.02 17.96
N GLY A 246 19.85 -77.77 16.88
CA GLY A 246 19.13 -79.05 16.94
C GLY A 246 17.72 -79.18 16.30
N THR A 247 17.71 -79.63 15.04
CA THR A 247 16.88 -80.73 14.48
C THR A 247 15.33 -80.66 14.38
N THR A 248 14.90 -80.90 13.12
CA THR A 248 13.77 -81.73 12.63
C THR A 248 12.30 -81.30 12.78
N GLY A 249 11.69 -81.03 11.62
CA GLY A 249 10.53 -81.78 11.12
C GLY A 249 9.14 -81.17 11.35
N GLY A 250 8.34 -81.07 10.28
CA GLY A 250 6.88 -81.01 10.41
C GLY A 250 6.16 -80.03 9.48
N THR A 251 5.61 -80.60 8.41
CA THR A 251 4.60 -80.08 7.47
C THR A 251 3.33 -79.51 8.11
N GLY A 252 2.67 -78.54 7.45
CA GLY A 252 1.19 -78.52 7.36
C GLY A 252 0.46 -77.18 7.46
N ALA A 253 -0.16 -76.79 6.34
CA ALA A 253 -1.57 -76.36 6.24
C ALA A 253 -2.04 -74.96 6.73
N THR A 254 -2.35 -74.11 5.74
CA THR A 254 -3.63 -73.41 5.45
C THR A 254 -4.43 -72.70 6.56
N GLY A 255 -4.76 -71.43 6.25
CA GLY A 255 -6.15 -70.93 6.22
C GLY A 255 -6.59 -70.04 7.39
N GLY A 256 -7.13 -68.84 7.08
CA GLY A 256 -7.80 -68.01 8.10
C GLY A 256 -8.09 -66.57 7.68
N THR A 257 -9.07 -66.40 6.80
CA THR A 257 -9.79 -65.13 6.53
C THR A 257 -10.64 -64.67 7.72
N GLY A 258 -10.80 -63.35 7.87
CA GLY A 258 -12.02 -62.72 8.39
C GLY A 258 -11.83 -61.74 9.55
N GLY A 259 -12.37 -60.52 9.42
CA GLY A 259 -12.44 -59.59 10.55
C GLY A 259 -12.78 -58.14 10.23
N THR A 260 -13.88 -57.89 9.52
CA THR A 260 -14.57 -56.59 9.47
C THR A 260 -15.22 -56.23 10.81
N GLY A 261 -15.15 -54.96 11.21
CA GLY A 261 -16.15 -54.33 12.07
C GLY A 261 -15.60 -53.38 13.14
N GLY A 262 -16.15 -52.17 13.22
CA GLY A 262 -15.95 -51.31 14.40
C GLY A 262 -16.22 -49.83 14.17
N ALA A 263 -17.49 -49.45 14.14
CA ALA A 263 -17.95 -48.06 14.20
C ALA A 263 -18.01 -47.54 15.65
N GLY A 264 -18.03 -46.21 15.80
CA GLY A 264 -18.43 -45.48 17.02
C GLY A 264 -17.23 -44.88 17.77
N GLY A 265 -17.26 -43.64 18.28
CA GLY A 265 -18.36 -42.72 18.43
C GLY A 265 -17.90 -41.42 19.11
N THR A 266 -18.83 -40.49 19.12
CA THR A 266 -18.91 -39.16 19.74
C THR A 266 -18.49 -39.02 21.21
N GLY A 267 -18.03 -37.82 21.55
CA GLY A 267 -18.02 -37.22 22.91
C GLY A 267 -16.80 -36.30 23.07
N GLY A 268 -16.86 -35.11 23.65
CA GLY A 268 -17.87 -34.42 24.44
C GLY A 268 -17.30 -33.08 24.92
N ALA A 269 -18.19 -32.22 25.40
CA ALA A 269 -17.99 -30.83 25.77
C ALA A 269 -17.33 -30.60 27.14
N GLY A 270 -16.87 -29.35 27.36
CA GLY A 270 -16.64 -28.69 28.65
C GLY A 270 -15.66 -27.52 28.48
N GLY A 271 -15.86 -26.27 28.91
CA GLY A 271 -16.80 -25.67 29.85
C GLY A 271 -16.05 -25.01 31.03
N ARG A 272 -16.28 -23.70 31.27
CA ARG A 272 -15.81 -22.79 32.36
C ARG A 272 -14.37 -22.25 32.23
N GLY A 273 -14.05 -21.00 32.61
CA GLY A 273 -14.80 -19.90 33.24
C GLY A 273 -13.86 -19.02 34.09
N GLY A 274 -14.19 -17.73 34.26
CA GLY A 274 -13.59 -16.80 35.25
C GLY A 274 -12.81 -15.63 34.61
N GLY A 275 -13.03 -14.34 34.90
CA GLY A 275 -13.85 -13.67 35.91
C GLY A 275 -13.01 -12.85 36.90
N GLY A 276 -13.04 -11.52 36.78
CA GLY A 276 -12.52 -10.54 37.76
C GLY A 276 -11.10 -10.07 37.49
N GLY A 277 -10.68 -8.82 37.72
CA GLY A 277 -11.22 -7.70 38.49
C GLY A 277 -10.04 -6.74 38.73
N GLY A 278 -10.27 -5.44 38.64
CA GLY A 278 -9.22 -4.42 38.52
C GLY A 278 -8.39 -4.11 39.77
N GLY A 279 -7.55 -3.08 39.61
CA GLY A 279 -6.80 -2.47 40.71
C GLY A 279 -5.56 -1.72 40.22
N ALA A 280 -5.71 -0.43 39.94
CA ALA A 280 -4.59 0.51 39.93
C ALA A 280 -4.38 1.06 41.35
N PRO A 281 -3.15 1.44 41.69
CA PRO A 281 -3.00 2.65 42.48
C PRO A 281 -1.87 3.57 41.99
N ARG A 282 -2.22 4.86 41.96
CA ARG A 282 -1.45 6.08 42.29
C ARG A 282 -0.06 6.28 41.68
#